data_AF-A0A7W1IY27-F1
#
_entry.id   AF-A0A7W1IY27-F1
#
_cell.length_a   1.000
_cell.length_b   1.000
_cell.length_c   1.000
_cell.angle_alpha   90.00
_cell.angle_beta   90.00
_cell.angle_gamma   90.00
#
_symmetry.space_group_name_H-M   'P 1'
#
loop_
_entity.id
_entity.type
_entity.pdbx_description
1 polymer ?
#
loop_
_entity_poly.entity_id
_entity_poly.type
_entity_poly.pdbx_seq_one_letter_code
_entity_poly.pdbx_strand_id
1 'polypeptide(L)'
;MDPTVLFLVLQPTPVTVDRHAVTWRGGLVPVVMPLMSLPPVPRARIVLAHDSLPLEIRVGTALEAGLTDEAWALVVRTPGPVTRTLGLDLVLAGWTANELARLKLPATRDAIVVLTTNGRPVPGMDPATALGVTREMFSALAWPRWSGPVIVVADDLAARDPMPGLPRIMRPALPMLRVQRPAERLTLSELLSVELTRLVLALEPAPAGGWPAWLRIGLEEVAKAKVRGEGPSPLKMLAIRQRAGTNALAELLLDSTPDAELAGALCAPLVHTRRRHLLSNLLDLLRGGAQSAGAIQRAYGMTLQQLTQER
;
A
#
# COMPACT_ATOMS: atom_id res chain seq x y z
N MET A 1 -3.99 35.30 27.05
CA MET A 1 -4.75 35.43 25.79
C MET A 1 -4.95 34.02 25.27
N ASP A 2 -6.17 33.61 24.94
CA ASP A 2 -6.42 32.28 24.36
C ASP A 2 -5.74 32.20 22.99
N PRO A 3 -4.77 31.29 22.77
CA PRO A 3 -4.09 31.14 21.48
C PRO A 3 -5.05 30.83 20.33
N THR A 4 -6.22 30.28 20.63
CA THR A 4 -7.31 30.01 19.67
C THR A 4 -7.90 31.30 19.11
N VAL A 5 -8.02 32.35 19.96
CA VAL A 5 -8.57 33.66 19.57
C VAL A 5 -7.57 34.44 18.71
N LEU A 6 -6.26 34.31 18.98
CA LEU A 6 -5.22 34.92 18.15
C LEU A 6 -5.23 34.34 16.72
N PHE A 7 -5.53 33.04 16.60
CA PHE A 7 -5.60 32.34 15.32
C PHE A 7 -6.74 32.82 14.41
N LEU A 8 -7.85 33.32 15.00
CA LEU A 8 -8.97 33.89 14.26
C LEU A 8 -8.65 35.27 13.63
N VAL A 9 -7.60 35.94 14.10
CA VAL A 9 -7.22 37.31 13.67
C VAL A 9 -6.03 37.30 12.70
N LEU A 10 -5.20 36.25 12.72
CA LEU A 10 -4.05 36.12 11.83
C LEU A 10 -4.49 35.67 10.43
N GLN A 11 -3.79 36.13 9.38
CA GLN A 11 -4.04 35.68 8.01
C GLN A 11 -3.99 34.14 7.93
N PRO A 12 -4.82 33.50 7.07
CA PRO A 12 -4.95 32.05 7.01
C PRO A 12 -3.67 31.32 6.61
N THR A 13 -2.68 32.03 6.06
CA THR A 13 -1.43 31.46 5.56
C THR A 13 -0.23 32.14 6.23
N PRO A 14 0.62 31.41 6.95
CA PRO A 14 1.85 31.96 7.51
C PRO A 14 2.85 32.30 6.41
N VAL A 15 3.80 33.18 6.72
CA VAL A 15 4.85 33.66 5.81
C VAL A 15 5.99 32.66 5.75
N THR A 16 6.39 32.15 6.91
CA THR A 16 7.41 31.12 7.06
C THR A 16 6.99 30.14 8.14
N VAL A 17 7.35 28.88 7.93
CA VAL A 17 7.20 27.80 8.89
C VAL A 17 8.53 27.06 8.96
N ASP A 18 9.08 26.95 10.15
CA ASP A 18 10.22 26.09 10.44
C ASP A 18 9.81 24.99 11.45
N ARG A 19 10.78 24.19 11.90
CA ARG A 19 10.53 23.06 12.81
C ARG A 19 10.02 23.49 14.20
N HIS A 20 10.24 24.73 14.59
CA HIS A 20 10.03 25.22 15.96
C HIS A 20 9.01 26.36 16.04
N ALA A 21 8.89 27.18 15.00
CA ALA A 21 8.08 28.37 15.00
C ALA A 21 7.34 28.60 13.68
N VAL A 22 6.26 29.37 13.78
CA VAL A 22 5.49 29.87 12.65
C VAL A 22 5.51 31.40 12.71
N THR A 23 5.76 32.03 11.56
CA THR A 23 5.81 33.49 11.44
C THR A 23 4.70 33.98 10.53
N TRP A 24 3.91 34.95 11.01
CA TRP A 24 2.92 35.68 10.22
C TRP A 24 3.35 37.13 9.98
N ARG A 25 2.84 37.72 8.90
CA ARG A 25 2.84 39.18 8.72
C ARG A 25 1.94 39.78 9.80
N GLY A 26 2.53 40.45 10.78
CA GLY A 26 1.77 41.31 11.68
C GLY A 26 1.64 42.73 11.10
N GLY A 27 0.74 43.52 11.68
CA GLY A 27 0.46 44.88 11.19
C GLY A 27 1.61 45.88 11.40
N LEU A 28 2.47 45.67 12.41
CA LEU A 28 3.62 46.53 12.72
C LEU A 28 4.95 45.75 12.83
N VAL A 29 4.90 44.52 13.34
CA VAL A 29 6.04 43.60 13.46
C VAL A 29 5.60 42.17 13.13
N PRO A 30 6.49 41.28 12.64
CA PRO A 30 6.16 39.88 12.46
C PRO A 30 5.68 39.22 13.76
N VAL A 31 4.64 38.40 13.67
CA VAL A 31 4.16 37.60 14.81
C VAL A 31 4.81 36.24 14.71
N VAL A 32 5.67 35.91 15.67
CA VAL A 32 6.34 34.61 15.78
C VAL A 32 5.74 33.85 16.94
N MET A 33 5.24 32.63 16.68
CA MET A 33 4.74 31.74 17.73
C MET A 33 5.42 30.38 17.66
N PRO A 34 5.71 29.73 18.81
CA PRO A 34 6.15 28.35 18.82
C PRO A 34 5.09 27.46 18.15
N LEU A 35 5.51 26.60 17.23
CA LEU A 35 4.62 25.71 16.50
C LEU A 35 3.79 24.84 17.46
N MET A 36 4.42 24.38 18.55
CA MET A 36 3.77 23.55 19.58
C MET A 36 2.73 24.29 20.43
N SER A 37 2.71 25.62 20.41
CA SER A 37 1.70 26.42 21.13
C SER A 37 0.37 26.53 20.38
N LEU A 38 0.34 26.13 19.10
CA LEU A 38 -0.85 26.14 18.28
C LEU A 38 -1.78 24.95 18.60
N PRO A 39 -3.11 25.12 18.47
CA PRO A 39 -4.04 24.00 18.58
C PRO A 39 -3.72 22.88 17.56
N PRO A 40 -3.94 21.59 17.89
CA PRO A 40 -3.44 20.47 17.09
C PRO A 40 -3.86 20.48 15.62
N VAL A 41 -5.14 20.71 15.33
CA VAL A 41 -5.68 20.65 13.95
C VAL A 41 -5.15 21.81 13.09
N PRO A 42 -5.24 23.09 13.50
CA PRO A 42 -4.63 24.20 12.76
C PRO A 42 -3.11 24.03 12.56
N ARG A 43 -2.40 23.56 13.60
CA ARG A 43 -0.97 23.25 13.53
C ARG A 43 -0.67 22.22 12.46
N ALA A 44 -1.41 21.11 12.44
CA ALA A 44 -1.26 20.07 11.43
C ALA A 44 -1.54 20.57 10.02
N ARG A 45 -2.60 21.38 9.82
CA ARG A 45 -2.92 21.95 8.50
C ARG A 45 -1.81 22.87 7.99
N ILE A 46 -1.24 23.72 8.86
CA ILE A 46 -0.09 24.56 8.52
C ILE A 46 1.12 23.71 8.12
N VAL A 47 1.49 22.75 8.96
CA VAL A 47 2.67 21.89 8.74
C VAL A 47 2.51 21.05 7.46
N LEU A 48 1.32 20.50 7.20
CA LEU A 48 1.04 19.71 6.01
C LEU A 48 1.16 20.53 4.71
N ALA A 49 0.83 21.84 4.75
CA ALA A 49 0.94 22.74 3.61
C ALA A 49 2.38 23.16 3.26
N HIS A 50 3.37 22.87 4.13
CA HIS A 50 4.76 23.28 3.94
C HIS A 50 5.66 22.09 3.61
N ASP A 51 5.90 21.88 2.31
CA ASP A 51 6.70 20.74 1.81
C ASP A 51 8.19 20.80 2.18
N SER A 52 8.71 21.96 2.59
CA SER A 52 10.08 22.13 3.07
C SER A 52 10.34 21.49 4.43
N LEU A 53 9.28 21.16 5.18
CA LEU A 53 9.42 20.52 6.48
C LEU A 53 9.72 19.02 6.33
N PRO A 54 10.52 18.44 7.24
CA PRO A 54 10.77 17.00 7.27
C PRO A 54 9.49 16.18 7.36
N LEU A 55 9.48 15.05 6.65
CA LEU A 55 8.33 14.16 6.55
C LEU A 55 7.85 13.68 7.92
N GLU A 56 8.77 13.36 8.84
CA GLU A 56 8.46 12.91 10.19
C GLU A 56 7.70 13.94 11.02
N ILE A 57 8.00 15.23 10.86
CA ILE A 57 7.29 16.31 11.57
C ILE A 57 5.88 16.44 10.99
N ARG A 58 5.75 16.34 9.67
CA ARG A 58 4.45 16.45 8.98
C ARG A 58 3.53 15.29 9.32
N VAL A 59 4.03 14.06 9.27
CA VAL A 59 3.29 12.85 9.63
C VAL A 59 2.97 12.85 11.13
N GLY A 60 3.93 13.12 12.00
CA GLY A 60 3.73 13.13 13.46
C GLY A 60 2.66 14.13 13.89
N THR A 61 2.75 15.38 13.40
CA THR A 61 1.78 16.43 13.73
C THR A 61 0.38 16.10 13.22
N ALA A 62 0.25 15.50 12.03
CA ALA A 62 -1.04 15.08 11.48
C ALA A 62 -1.68 13.95 12.31
N LEU A 63 -0.89 12.95 12.71
CA LEU A 63 -1.36 11.84 13.55
C LEU A 63 -1.78 12.33 14.94
N GLU A 64 -1.03 13.23 15.56
CA GLU A 64 -1.40 13.87 16.85
C GLU A 64 -2.73 14.63 16.76
N ALA A 65 -3.01 15.25 15.62
CA ALA A 65 -4.25 15.99 15.37
C ALA A 65 -5.43 15.11 14.93
N GLY A 66 -5.24 13.79 14.81
CA GLY A 66 -6.25 12.85 14.32
C GLY A 66 -6.47 12.90 12.79
N LEU A 67 -5.67 13.65 12.04
CA LEU A 67 -5.70 13.75 10.57
C LEU A 67 -4.98 12.55 9.93
N THR A 68 -5.54 11.38 10.19
CA THR A 68 -4.91 10.08 9.91
C THR A 68 -4.82 9.80 8.41
N ASP A 69 -5.86 10.13 7.65
CA ASP A 69 -5.90 9.92 6.20
C ASP A 69 -4.90 10.82 5.49
N GLU A 70 -4.77 12.09 5.91
CA GLU A 70 -3.77 12.99 5.36
C GLU A 70 -2.34 12.54 5.66
N ALA A 71 -2.09 12.01 6.87
CA ALA A 71 -0.79 11.46 7.24
C ALA A 71 -0.42 10.26 6.35
N TRP A 72 -1.35 9.33 6.14
CA TRP A 72 -1.13 8.16 5.28
C TRP A 72 -0.96 8.52 3.81
N ALA A 73 -1.77 9.45 3.29
CA ALA A 73 -1.60 9.95 1.93
C ALA A 73 -0.21 10.56 1.72
N LEU A 74 0.36 11.21 2.73
CA LEU A 74 1.71 11.76 2.66
C LEU A 74 2.79 10.67 2.63
N VAL A 75 2.68 9.66 3.51
CA VAL A 75 3.62 8.53 3.53
C VAL A 75 3.58 7.74 2.22
N VAL A 76 2.39 7.40 1.71
CA VAL A 76 2.21 6.64 0.46
C VAL A 76 2.81 7.37 -0.74
N ARG A 77 2.55 8.68 -0.86
CA ARG A 77 3.07 9.50 -1.99
C ARG A 77 4.59 9.60 -2.00
N THR A 78 5.27 9.34 -0.89
CA THR A 78 6.72 9.46 -0.81
C THR A 78 7.36 8.18 -1.41
N PRO A 79 8.25 8.27 -2.42
CA PRO A 79 8.79 7.09 -3.16
C PRO A 79 10.00 6.43 -2.49
N GLY A 80 10.00 5.11 -2.23
CA GLY A 80 11.07 4.40 -1.48
C GLY A 80 10.61 3.78 -0.14
N PRO A 81 11.51 3.39 0.79
CA PRO A 81 11.22 2.95 2.15
C PRO A 81 9.93 3.49 2.79
N VAL A 82 9.10 2.74 3.54
CA VAL A 82 8.35 3.45 4.60
C VAL A 82 9.31 3.85 5.71
N THR A 83 10.22 2.96 6.07
CA THR A 83 11.27 3.23 7.06
C THR A 83 12.50 3.83 6.39
N ARG A 84 12.60 5.16 6.32
CA ARG A 84 13.73 5.87 5.68
C ARG A 84 14.62 6.60 6.63
N THR A 85 14.02 7.15 7.68
CA THR A 85 14.66 8.05 8.62
C THR A 85 14.26 7.60 10.00
N LEU A 86 15.23 7.59 10.92
CA LEU A 86 14.98 7.25 12.31
C LEU A 86 13.81 8.05 12.91
N GLY A 87 13.65 9.32 12.52
CA GLY A 87 12.55 10.17 12.98
C GLY A 87 11.16 9.63 12.58
N LEU A 88 10.96 9.33 11.30
CA LEU A 88 9.70 8.75 10.83
C LEU A 88 9.44 7.37 11.45
N ASP A 89 10.48 6.56 11.61
CA ASP A 89 10.36 5.23 12.20
C ASP A 89 9.84 5.31 13.65
N LEU A 90 10.37 6.24 14.43
CA LEU A 90 9.92 6.48 15.81
C LEU A 90 8.46 6.95 15.87
N VAL A 91 8.05 7.86 14.96
CA VAL A 91 6.66 8.32 14.87
C VAL A 91 5.71 7.16 14.55
N LEU A 92 6.03 6.36 13.53
CA LEU A 92 5.19 5.24 13.11
C LEU A 92 5.18 4.12 14.15
N ALA A 93 6.29 3.85 14.83
CA ALA A 93 6.38 2.86 15.89
C ALA A 93 5.55 3.28 17.13
N GLY A 94 5.68 4.54 17.57
CA GLY A 94 4.89 5.07 18.67
C GLY A 94 3.39 5.04 18.39
N TRP A 95 3.01 5.43 17.18
CA TRP A 95 1.62 5.34 16.72
C TRP A 95 1.13 3.88 16.67
N THR A 96 1.93 2.96 16.14
CA THR A 96 1.61 1.52 16.07
C THR A 96 1.41 0.91 17.45
N ALA A 97 2.27 1.24 18.42
CA ALA A 97 2.14 0.76 19.80
C ALA A 97 0.85 1.26 20.47
N ASN A 98 0.52 2.53 20.29
CA ASN A 98 -0.73 3.11 20.79
C ASN A 98 -1.96 2.44 20.16
N GLU A 99 -1.91 2.19 18.86
CA GLU A 99 -3.00 1.56 18.12
C GLU A 99 -3.19 0.09 18.52
N LEU A 100 -2.11 -0.68 18.67
CA LEU A 100 -2.16 -2.05 19.20
C LEU A 100 -2.79 -2.07 20.60
N ALA A 101 -2.39 -1.16 21.49
CA ALA A 101 -2.97 -1.05 22.83
C ALA A 101 -4.46 -0.68 22.79
N ARG A 102 -4.84 0.31 21.95
CA ARG A 102 -6.23 0.72 21.75
C ARG A 102 -7.10 -0.43 21.26
N LEU A 103 -6.58 -1.24 20.34
CA LEU A 103 -7.25 -2.41 19.77
C LEU A 103 -7.14 -3.66 20.66
N LYS A 104 -6.44 -3.59 21.81
CA LYS A 104 -6.18 -4.72 22.72
C LYS A 104 -5.50 -5.90 22.01
N LEU A 105 -4.63 -5.60 21.05
CA LEU A 105 -3.85 -6.58 20.32
C LEU A 105 -2.51 -6.82 21.02
N PRO A 106 -1.94 -8.04 20.93
CA PRO A 106 -0.66 -8.34 21.56
C PRO A 106 0.46 -7.51 20.91
N ALA A 107 1.38 -7.01 21.74
CA ALA A 107 2.65 -6.53 21.25
C ALA A 107 3.41 -7.73 20.65
N THR A 108 3.84 -7.61 19.40
CA THR A 108 4.51 -8.69 18.67
C THR A 108 5.71 -8.17 17.89
N ARG A 109 6.63 -9.08 17.59
CA ARG A 109 7.71 -8.88 16.62
C ARG A 109 7.44 -9.60 15.29
N ASP A 110 6.36 -10.36 15.20
CA ASP A 110 6.00 -11.11 14.01
C ASP A 110 5.61 -10.14 12.89
N ALA A 111 5.98 -10.48 11.64
CA ALA A 111 5.64 -9.66 10.49
C ALA A 111 4.14 -9.68 10.16
N ILE A 112 3.46 -10.79 10.50
CA ILE A 112 2.02 -10.97 10.30
C ILE A 112 1.43 -11.60 11.56
N VAL A 113 0.34 -11.01 12.05
CA VAL A 113 -0.46 -11.56 13.15
C VAL A 113 -1.79 -12.00 12.59
N VAL A 114 -2.05 -13.30 12.62
CA VAL A 114 -3.32 -13.87 12.15
C VAL A 114 -4.23 -14.11 13.34
N LEU A 115 -5.39 -13.46 13.33
CA LEU A 115 -6.37 -13.49 14.40
C LEU A 115 -7.71 -14.02 13.88
N THR A 116 -8.38 -14.80 14.72
CA THR A 116 -9.81 -15.08 14.61
C THR A 116 -10.60 -13.83 15.01
N THR A 117 -11.89 -13.82 14.71
CA THR A 117 -12.87 -12.84 15.25
C THR A 117 -12.78 -12.62 16.76
N ASN A 118 -12.33 -13.64 17.52
CA ASN A 118 -12.21 -13.56 18.98
C ASN A 118 -10.81 -13.14 19.46
N GLY A 119 -9.94 -12.67 18.56
CA GLY A 119 -8.57 -12.25 18.88
C GLY A 119 -7.62 -13.39 19.21
N ARG A 120 -7.99 -14.65 18.92
CA ARG A 120 -7.11 -15.82 19.11
C ARG A 120 -6.34 -16.15 17.83
N PRO A 121 -5.12 -16.70 17.91
CA PRO A 121 -4.39 -17.17 16.74
C PRO A 121 -5.19 -18.18 15.91
N VAL A 122 -5.11 -18.10 14.58
CA VAL A 122 -5.75 -19.05 13.65
C VAL A 122 -4.78 -20.20 13.36
N PRO A 123 -5.11 -21.46 13.72
CA PRO A 123 -4.29 -22.60 13.35
C PRO A 123 -4.41 -22.91 11.84
N GLY A 124 -3.31 -23.35 11.22
CA GLY A 124 -3.29 -23.85 9.84
C GLY A 124 -3.16 -22.79 8.73
N MET A 125 -2.99 -21.52 9.07
CA MET A 125 -2.54 -20.51 8.09
C MET A 125 -1.02 -20.45 8.09
N ASP A 126 -0.40 -20.42 6.90
CA ASP A 126 1.04 -20.21 6.73
C ASP A 126 1.31 -18.79 6.21
N PRO A 127 1.35 -17.78 7.11
CA PRO A 127 1.60 -16.41 6.73
C PRO A 127 3.03 -16.19 6.22
N ALA A 128 3.98 -17.03 6.63
CA ALA A 128 5.38 -16.91 6.22
C ALA A 128 5.54 -17.21 4.72
N THR A 129 4.89 -18.27 4.22
CA THR A 129 4.90 -18.59 2.78
C THR A 129 4.21 -17.51 1.95
N ALA A 130 3.02 -17.05 2.35
CA ALA A 130 2.31 -15.99 1.63
C ALA A 130 3.10 -14.68 1.58
N LEU A 131 3.73 -14.29 2.69
CA LEU A 131 4.61 -13.12 2.76
C LEU A 131 5.87 -13.31 1.92
N GLY A 132 6.49 -14.49 1.97
CA GLY A 132 7.68 -14.83 1.20
C GLY A 132 7.44 -14.74 -0.31
N VAL A 133 6.34 -15.30 -0.80
CA VAL A 133 5.91 -15.20 -2.21
C VAL A 133 5.69 -13.75 -2.61
N THR A 134 4.98 -12.98 -1.80
CA THR A 134 4.69 -11.57 -2.09
C THR A 134 5.98 -10.75 -2.12
N ARG A 135 6.85 -10.92 -1.12
CA ARG A 135 8.18 -10.28 -1.06
C ARG A 135 9.02 -10.63 -2.28
N GLU A 136 9.00 -11.88 -2.71
CA GLU A 136 9.75 -12.32 -3.88
C GLU A 136 9.24 -11.63 -5.15
N MET A 137 7.93 -11.64 -5.39
CA MET A 137 7.29 -11.01 -6.55
C MET A 137 7.59 -9.52 -6.65
N PHE A 138 7.54 -8.82 -5.51
CA PHE A 138 7.74 -7.37 -5.41
C PHE A 138 9.15 -6.98 -4.96
N SER A 139 10.14 -7.88 -5.12
CA SER A 139 11.52 -7.65 -4.67
C SER A 139 12.22 -6.45 -5.32
N ALA A 140 11.70 -5.96 -6.45
CA ALA A 140 12.18 -4.76 -7.14
C ALA A 140 11.64 -3.45 -6.54
N LEU A 141 10.63 -3.54 -5.67
CA LEU A 141 10.05 -2.39 -5.00
C LEU A 141 10.70 -2.15 -3.64
N ALA A 142 10.48 -0.95 -3.13
CA ALA A 142 10.91 -0.58 -1.78
C ALA A 142 10.13 -1.38 -0.74
N TRP A 143 10.69 -2.50 -0.29
CA TRP A 143 10.00 -3.45 0.58
C TRP A 143 10.46 -3.37 2.05
N PRO A 144 9.54 -3.50 3.02
CA PRO A 144 8.08 -3.36 2.87
C PRO A 144 7.68 -1.88 2.70
N ARG A 145 6.52 -1.66 2.06
CA ARG A 145 5.87 -0.34 1.98
C ARG A 145 4.98 -0.05 3.20
N TRP A 146 5.20 -0.74 4.32
CA TRP A 146 4.52 -0.51 5.57
C TRP A 146 5.47 -0.67 6.76
N SER A 147 5.03 -0.22 7.92
CA SER A 147 5.71 -0.34 9.21
C SER A 147 4.83 -1.12 10.20
N GLY A 148 5.48 -1.92 11.05
CA GLY A 148 4.80 -2.79 12.01
C GLY A 148 4.20 -4.06 11.41
N PRO A 149 3.51 -4.86 12.24
CA PRO A 149 2.90 -6.12 11.80
C PRO A 149 1.70 -5.88 10.89
N VAL A 150 1.47 -6.77 9.93
CA VAL A 150 0.19 -6.86 9.22
C VAL A 150 -0.78 -7.67 10.07
N ILE A 151 -1.90 -7.06 10.46
CA ILE A 151 -2.96 -7.76 11.19
C ILE A 151 -3.90 -8.41 10.17
N VAL A 152 -4.07 -9.71 10.26
CA VAL A 152 -4.99 -10.47 9.40
C VAL A 152 -6.13 -10.99 10.26
N VAL A 153 -7.35 -10.56 9.96
CA VAL A 153 -8.56 -11.10 10.58
C VAL A 153 -9.15 -12.15 9.63
N ALA A 154 -9.10 -13.42 10.04
CA ALA A 154 -9.70 -14.52 9.29
C ALA A 154 -11.10 -14.81 9.84
N ASP A 155 -12.13 -14.62 9.01
CA ASP A 155 -13.52 -14.64 9.46
C ASP A 155 -14.32 -15.87 8.99
N ASP A 156 -15.18 -16.32 9.90
CA ASP A 156 -16.59 -16.63 9.69
C ASP A 156 -17.39 -15.73 10.69
N LEU A 157 -18.52 -15.15 10.27
CA LEU A 157 -19.02 -13.83 10.70
C LEU A 157 -19.46 -13.60 12.19
N ALA A 158 -19.22 -12.36 12.63
CA ALA A 158 -20.00 -11.51 13.55
C ALA A 158 -20.23 -11.94 15.03
N ALA A 159 -19.35 -11.49 15.93
CA ALA A 159 -19.73 -11.22 17.34
C ALA A 159 -18.76 -10.27 18.07
N ARG A 160 -17.47 -10.24 17.68
CA ARG A 160 -16.44 -9.38 18.28
C ARG A 160 -15.38 -8.93 17.27
N ASP A 161 -15.82 -8.55 16.07
CA ASP A 161 -14.93 -7.89 15.10
C ASP A 161 -14.24 -6.70 15.80
N PRO A 162 -12.90 -6.64 15.92
CA PRO A 162 -12.22 -5.46 16.42
C PRO A 162 -12.39 -4.25 15.47
N MET A 163 -12.96 -4.47 14.28
CA MET A 163 -13.17 -3.50 13.21
C MET A 163 -14.54 -3.65 12.52
N PRO A 164 -15.66 -3.57 13.26
CA PRO A 164 -16.98 -3.78 12.67
C PRO A 164 -17.26 -2.69 11.62
N GLY A 165 -17.56 -3.11 10.40
CA GLY A 165 -18.00 -2.23 9.31
C GLY A 165 -16.90 -1.48 8.55
N LEU A 166 -15.61 -1.68 8.86
CA LEU A 166 -14.52 -1.00 8.13
C LEU A 166 -14.02 -1.87 6.95
N PRO A 167 -14.13 -1.39 5.70
CA PRO A 167 -13.97 -2.19 4.48
C PRO A 167 -12.51 -2.52 4.09
N ARG A 168 -11.63 -2.82 5.06
CA ARG A 168 -10.14 -2.92 4.97
C ARG A 168 -9.47 -1.58 5.26
N ILE A 169 -8.37 -1.61 6.03
CA ILE A 169 -7.53 -0.43 6.28
C ILE A 169 -6.15 -0.71 5.69
N MET A 170 -5.97 -0.25 4.45
CA MET A 170 -4.71 -0.29 3.72
C MET A 170 -3.91 0.96 4.09
N ARG A 171 -3.20 0.90 5.23
CA ARG A 171 -2.40 2.03 5.73
C ARG A 171 -0.92 1.66 5.86
N PRO A 172 0.00 2.65 5.78
CA PRO A 172 1.44 2.40 5.88
C PRO A 172 1.95 1.99 7.27
N ALA A 173 1.13 2.05 8.32
CA ALA A 173 1.51 1.61 9.67
C ALA A 173 0.41 0.73 10.27
N LEU A 174 0.76 -0.46 10.74
CA LEU A 174 -0.19 -1.49 11.19
C LEU A 174 -1.31 -1.75 10.16
N PRO A 175 -0.98 -2.26 8.94
CA PRO A 175 -1.99 -2.61 7.96
C PRO A 175 -2.94 -3.68 8.50
N MET A 176 -4.22 -3.61 8.13
CA MET A 176 -5.23 -4.56 8.61
C MET A 176 -6.00 -5.16 7.42
N LEU A 177 -5.84 -6.47 7.25
CA LEU A 177 -6.43 -7.27 6.18
C LEU A 177 -7.54 -8.14 6.72
N ARG A 178 -8.58 -8.36 5.90
CA ARG A 178 -9.66 -9.29 6.20
C ARG A 178 -9.67 -10.39 5.16
N VAL A 179 -9.51 -11.63 5.62
CA VAL A 179 -9.55 -12.83 4.80
C VAL A 179 -10.85 -13.56 5.13
N GLN A 180 -11.84 -13.47 4.24
CA GLN A 180 -13.08 -14.21 4.38
C GLN A 180 -12.85 -15.65 3.92
N ARG A 181 -13.27 -16.65 4.70
CA ARG A 181 -13.26 -18.03 4.22
C ARG A 181 -14.05 -18.11 2.91
N PRO A 182 -13.47 -18.66 1.84
CA PRO A 182 -14.14 -18.71 0.55
C PRO A 182 -15.21 -19.79 0.58
N ALA A 183 -16.22 -19.63 -0.26
CA ALA A 183 -17.01 -20.75 -0.75
C ALA A 183 -16.08 -21.67 -1.57
N GLU A 184 -15.57 -22.70 -0.90
CA GLU A 184 -15.00 -23.96 -1.42
C GLU A 184 -13.76 -23.97 -2.35
N ARG A 185 -13.36 -22.88 -3.01
CA ARG A 185 -12.32 -22.95 -4.09
C ARG A 185 -10.88 -22.53 -3.76
N LEU A 186 -10.64 -21.77 -2.69
CA LEU A 186 -9.30 -21.25 -2.38
C LEU A 186 -8.85 -21.66 -0.97
N THR A 187 -7.56 -21.92 -0.80
CA THR A 187 -6.98 -22.11 0.54
C THR A 187 -6.86 -20.77 1.27
N LEU A 188 -6.77 -20.79 2.60
CA LEU A 188 -6.53 -19.57 3.39
C LEU A 188 -5.22 -18.86 3.03
N SER A 189 -4.18 -19.62 2.70
CA SER A 189 -2.88 -19.07 2.28
C SER A 189 -2.96 -18.39 0.91
N GLU A 190 -3.76 -18.94 -0.02
CA GLU A 190 -4.04 -18.29 -1.32
C GLU A 190 -4.78 -16.97 -1.16
N LEU A 191 -5.79 -16.92 -0.29
CA LEU A 191 -6.50 -15.68 -0.02
C LEU A 191 -5.60 -14.65 0.64
N LEU A 192 -4.74 -15.08 1.57
CA LEU A 192 -3.78 -14.18 2.20
C LEU A 192 -2.79 -13.61 1.17
N SER A 193 -2.31 -14.40 0.21
CA SER A 193 -1.39 -13.88 -0.82
C SER A 193 -2.06 -12.89 -1.77
N VAL A 194 -3.36 -13.08 -2.07
CA VAL A 194 -4.18 -12.09 -2.78
C VAL A 194 -4.27 -10.79 -1.98
N GLU A 195 -4.62 -10.85 -0.71
CA GLU A 195 -4.78 -9.64 0.11
C GLU A 195 -3.44 -8.93 0.38
N LEU A 196 -2.33 -9.66 0.52
CA LEU A 196 -0.99 -9.07 0.60
C LEU A 196 -0.58 -8.41 -0.73
N THR A 197 -0.89 -9.03 -1.86
CA THR A 197 -0.64 -8.43 -3.19
C THR A 197 -1.41 -7.13 -3.36
N ARG A 198 -2.68 -7.09 -2.93
CA ARG A 198 -3.51 -5.88 -2.92
C ARG A 198 -2.95 -4.81 -2.00
N LEU A 199 -2.49 -5.18 -0.80
CA LEU A 199 -1.86 -4.26 0.14
C LEU A 199 -0.64 -3.59 -0.48
N VAL A 200 0.24 -4.36 -1.12
CA VAL A 200 1.44 -3.82 -1.76
C VAL A 200 1.07 -2.80 -2.83
N LEU A 201 0.17 -3.15 -3.75
CA LEU A 201 -0.27 -2.23 -4.81
C LEU A 201 -1.00 -1.00 -4.27
N ALA A 202 -1.74 -1.12 -3.17
CA ALA A 202 -2.42 0.00 -2.53
C ALA A 202 -1.45 0.99 -1.84
N LEU A 203 -0.29 0.49 -1.41
CA LEU A 203 0.77 1.30 -0.78
C LEU A 203 1.82 1.81 -1.80
N GLU A 204 1.69 1.42 -3.06
CA GLU A 204 2.38 2.05 -4.17
C GLU A 204 1.58 3.25 -4.68
N PRO A 205 2.22 4.38 -5.04
CA PRO A 205 1.50 5.49 -5.64
C PRO A 205 0.86 5.00 -6.95
N ALA A 206 -0.46 5.13 -7.07
CA ALA A 206 -1.20 4.65 -8.23
C ALA A 206 -1.33 5.74 -9.32
N PRO A 207 -1.59 5.37 -10.59
CA PRO A 207 -2.09 6.30 -11.59
C PRO A 207 -3.41 6.96 -11.14
N ALA A 208 -3.80 8.08 -11.74
CA ALA A 208 -5.04 8.79 -11.39
C ALA A 208 -6.31 7.92 -11.51
N GLY A 209 -6.34 7.01 -12.49
CA GLY A 209 -7.43 6.04 -12.68
C GLY A 209 -7.27 4.74 -11.88
N GLY A 210 -6.28 4.65 -10.99
CA GLY A 210 -5.91 3.41 -10.30
C GLY A 210 -5.02 2.49 -11.14
N TRP A 211 -4.64 1.36 -10.56
CA TRP A 211 -3.88 0.33 -11.27
C TRP A 211 -4.77 -0.40 -12.28
N PRO A 212 -4.28 -0.68 -13.51
CA PRO A 212 -5.03 -1.44 -14.50
C PRO A 212 -5.50 -2.79 -13.97
N ALA A 213 -6.72 -3.19 -14.32
CA ALA A 213 -7.34 -4.42 -13.81
C ALA A 213 -6.53 -5.67 -14.15
N TRP A 214 -5.98 -5.76 -15.37
CA TRP A 214 -5.14 -6.88 -15.82
C TRP A 214 -3.91 -7.08 -14.92
N LEU A 215 -3.31 -5.99 -14.44
CA LEU A 215 -2.12 -6.04 -13.59
C LEU A 215 -2.52 -6.49 -12.18
N ARG A 216 -3.56 -5.88 -11.63
CA ARG A 216 -4.07 -6.19 -10.29
C ARG A 216 -4.48 -7.67 -10.19
N ILE A 217 -5.35 -8.11 -11.09
CA ILE A 217 -5.87 -9.49 -11.12
C ILE A 217 -4.77 -10.47 -11.51
N GLY A 218 -3.94 -10.13 -12.50
CA GLY A 218 -2.87 -11.02 -12.94
C GLY A 218 -1.81 -11.27 -11.87
N LEU A 219 -1.42 -10.25 -11.10
CA LEU A 219 -0.52 -10.44 -9.96
C LEU A 219 -1.17 -11.27 -8.85
N GLU A 220 -2.46 -11.09 -8.58
CA GLU A 220 -3.22 -11.92 -7.64
C GLU A 220 -3.21 -13.41 -8.05
N GLU A 221 -3.42 -13.72 -9.34
CA GLU A 221 -3.33 -15.11 -9.84
C GLU A 221 -1.92 -15.70 -9.73
N VAL A 222 -0.89 -14.92 -10.04
CA VAL A 222 0.50 -15.40 -9.91
C VAL A 222 0.85 -15.68 -8.45
N ALA A 223 0.42 -14.83 -7.52
CA ALA A 223 0.62 -15.03 -6.09
C ALA A 223 -0.08 -16.31 -5.59
N LYS A 224 -1.31 -16.57 -6.04
CA LYS A 224 -2.03 -17.82 -5.73
C LYS A 224 -1.29 -19.06 -6.24
N ALA A 225 -0.88 -19.04 -7.51
CA ALA A 225 -0.15 -20.17 -8.12
C ALA A 225 1.19 -20.45 -7.41
N LYS A 226 1.92 -19.42 -6.98
CA LYS A 226 3.16 -19.57 -6.21
C LYS A 226 2.95 -20.16 -4.83
N VAL A 227 1.92 -19.72 -4.09
CA VAL A 227 1.63 -20.25 -2.75
C VAL A 227 1.20 -21.71 -2.78
N ARG A 228 0.56 -22.19 -3.86
CA ARG A 228 0.27 -23.61 -4.06
C ARG A 228 1.51 -24.51 -4.17
N GLY A 229 2.71 -23.93 -4.28
CA GLY A 229 3.96 -24.68 -4.46
C GLY A 229 4.21 -25.13 -5.90
N GLU A 230 3.23 -24.96 -6.80
CA GLU A 230 3.37 -25.27 -8.22
C GLU A 230 4.11 -24.15 -8.98
N GLY A 231 3.96 -22.90 -8.54
CA GLY A 231 4.28 -21.73 -9.36
C GLY A 231 3.40 -21.66 -10.62
N PRO A 232 3.32 -20.51 -11.30
CA PRO A 232 2.68 -20.49 -12.61
C PRO A 232 3.49 -21.35 -13.58
N SER A 233 2.97 -22.53 -13.96
CA SER A 233 3.64 -23.41 -14.94
C SER A 233 3.92 -22.64 -16.24
N PRO A 234 5.20 -22.46 -16.63
CA PRO A 234 5.55 -21.68 -17.82
C PRO A 234 4.86 -22.20 -19.09
N LEU A 235 4.78 -23.52 -19.24
CA LEU A 235 4.13 -24.16 -20.38
C LEU A 235 2.61 -23.96 -20.37
N LYS A 236 1.96 -24.06 -19.21
CA LYS A 236 0.52 -23.81 -19.08
C LYS A 236 0.19 -22.35 -19.42
N MET A 237 0.93 -21.41 -18.84
CA MET A 237 0.73 -19.98 -19.08
C MET A 237 0.99 -19.61 -20.53
N LEU A 238 2.04 -20.16 -21.15
CA LEU A 238 2.28 -20.00 -22.58
C LEU A 238 1.12 -20.55 -23.42
N ALA A 239 0.63 -21.76 -23.13
CA ALA A 239 -0.48 -22.36 -23.86
C ALA A 239 -1.77 -21.52 -23.77
N ILE A 240 -2.05 -20.93 -22.60
CA ILE A 240 -3.17 -20.00 -22.40
C ILE A 240 -2.99 -18.76 -23.30
N ARG A 241 -1.82 -18.12 -23.27
CA ARG A 241 -1.52 -16.93 -24.11
C ARG A 241 -1.60 -17.25 -25.60
N GLN A 242 -1.09 -18.41 -26.02
CA GLN A 242 -1.12 -18.86 -27.41
C GLN A 242 -2.54 -19.12 -27.92
N ARG A 243 -3.37 -19.77 -27.10
CA ARG A 243 -4.77 -20.05 -27.43
C ARG A 243 -5.58 -18.76 -27.57
N ALA A 244 -5.35 -17.79 -26.69
CA ALA A 244 -6.03 -16.50 -26.74
C ALA A 244 -5.57 -15.65 -27.94
N GLY A 245 -4.26 -15.67 -28.23
CA GLY A 245 -3.66 -14.89 -29.31
C GLY A 245 -3.47 -13.41 -28.97
N THR A 246 -2.78 -12.69 -29.84
CA THR A 246 -2.36 -11.30 -29.60
C THR A 246 -3.52 -10.31 -29.46
N ASN A 247 -4.60 -10.50 -30.21
CA ASN A 247 -5.78 -9.63 -30.15
C ASN A 247 -6.49 -9.72 -28.78
N ALA A 248 -6.69 -10.93 -28.27
CA ALA A 248 -7.29 -11.14 -26.95
C ALA A 248 -6.41 -10.55 -25.83
N LEU A 249 -5.07 -10.63 -25.97
CA LEU A 249 -4.18 -9.94 -25.03
C LEU A 249 -4.32 -8.41 -25.10
N ALA A 250 -4.51 -7.84 -26.29
CA ALA A 250 -4.73 -6.41 -26.44
C ALA A 250 -6.06 -5.97 -25.83
N GLU A 251 -7.13 -6.75 -26.01
CA GLU A 251 -8.44 -6.52 -25.40
C GLU A 251 -8.38 -6.61 -23.87
N LEU A 252 -7.71 -7.64 -23.33
CA LEU A 252 -7.49 -7.81 -21.90
C LEU A 252 -6.81 -6.59 -21.24
N LEU A 253 -5.90 -5.91 -21.95
CA LEU A 253 -5.22 -4.73 -21.42
C LEU A 253 -6.12 -3.50 -21.24
N LEU A 254 -7.29 -3.49 -21.86
CA LEU A 254 -8.28 -2.41 -21.82
C LEU A 254 -9.51 -2.77 -20.97
N ASP A 255 -9.71 -4.05 -20.67
CA ASP A 255 -10.86 -4.55 -19.94
C ASP A 255 -10.80 -4.18 -18.45
N SER A 256 -11.93 -3.72 -17.90
CA SER A 256 -12.13 -3.46 -16.47
C SER A 256 -12.35 -4.74 -15.66
N THR A 257 -12.76 -5.82 -16.31
CA THR A 257 -13.10 -7.13 -15.72
C THR A 257 -12.44 -8.26 -16.52
N PRO A 258 -11.11 -8.25 -16.67
CA PRO A 258 -10.39 -9.20 -17.52
C PRO A 258 -10.52 -10.62 -16.99
N ASP A 259 -10.48 -11.60 -17.91
CA ASP A 259 -10.35 -13.01 -17.55
C ASP A 259 -9.13 -13.23 -16.65
N ALA A 260 -9.36 -13.81 -15.47
CA ALA A 260 -8.34 -13.91 -14.45
C ALA A 260 -7.21 -14.84 -14.87
N GLU A 261 -7.53 -15.98 -15.48
CA GLU A 261 -6.52 -16.96 -15.93
C GLU A 261 -5.61 -16.36 -17.01
N LEU A 262 -6.17 -15.63 -17.98
CA LEU A 262 -5.41 -14.94 -19.01
C LEU A 262 -4.59 -13.76 -18.45
N ALA A 263 -5.12 -13.00 -17.49
CA ALA A 263 -4.37 -11.94 -16.81
C ALA A 263 -3.20 -12.51 -16.00
N GLY A 264 -3.41 -13.63 -15.31
CA GLY A 264 -2.37 -14.38 -14.61
C GLY A 264 -1.30 -14.88 -15.57
N ALA A 265 -1.72 -15.43 -16.72
CA ALA A 265 -0.81 -15.86 -17.77
C ALA A 265 -0.02 -14.67 -18.33
N LEU A 266 -0.61 -13.50 -18.56
CA LEU A 266 0.10 -12.31 -18.99
C LEU A 266 1.15 -11.84 -17.96
N CYS A 267 0.81 -11.84 -16.67
CA CYS A 267 1.68 -11.35 -15.61
C CYS A 267 2.81 -12.32 -15.21
N ALA A 268 2.60 -13.63 -15.34
CA ALA A 268 3.57 -14.66 -14.96
C ALA A 268 5.01 -14.41 -15.47
N PRO A 269 5.25 -14.14 -16.77
CA PRO A 269 6.60 -13.86 -17.28
C PRO A 269 7.15 -12.51 -16.82
N LEU A 270 6.30 -11.55 -16.45
CA LEU A 270 6.69 -10.20 -16.00
C LEU A 270 7.28 -10.22 -14.58
N VAL A 271 6.78 -11.12 -13.73
CA VAL A 271 7.25 -11.31 -12.34
C VAL A 271 8.13 -12.56 -12.17
N HIS A 272 8.55 -13.17 -13.27
CA HIS A 272 9.50 -14.27 -13.26
C HIS A 272 10.85 -13.80 -12.68
N THR A 273 11.59 -14.69 -12.00
CA THR A 273 12.85 -14.38 -11.29
C THR A 273 13.87 -13.62 -12.15
N ARG A 274 13.93 -13.89 -13.45
CA ARG A 274 14.83 -13.22 -14.40
C ARG A 274 14.43 -11.79 -14.77
N ARG A 275 13.17 -11.39 -14.55
CA ARG A 275 12.60 -10.13 -15.07
C ARG A 275 11.88 -9.29 -14.02
N ARG A 276 11.57 -9.85 -12.85
CA ARG A 276 10.86 -9.14 -11.77
C ARG A 276 11.52 -7.83 -11.35
N HIS A 277 12.84 -7.68 -11.55
CA HIS A 277 13.58 -6.44 -11.33
C HIS A 277 13.10 -5.27 -12.22
N LEU A 278 12.41 -5.56 -13.34
CA LEU A 278 11.83 -4.57 -14.26
C LEU A 278 10.40 -4.15 -13.86
N LEU A 279 9.82 -4.77 -12.83
CA LEU A 279 8.45 -4.48 -12.40
C LEU A 279 8.33 -3.02 -11.93
N SER A 280 9.34 -2.47 -11.24
CA SER A 280 9.37 -1.05 -10.86
C SER A 280 9.22 -0.13 -12.06
N ASN A 281 9.98 -0.39 -13.14
CA ASN A 281 9.92 0.39 -14.38
C ASN A 281 8.52 0.35 -15.03
N LEU A 282 7.87 -0.82 -15.01
CA LEU A 282 6.50 -0.94 -15.50
C LEU A 282 5.54 -0.07 -14.68
N LEU A 283 5.64 -0.14 -13.35
CA LEU A 283 4.79 0.66 -12.45
C LEU A 283 5.05 2.16 -12.61
N ASP A 284 6.30 2.59 -12.79
CA ASP A 284 6.67 3.98 -13.09
C ASP A 284 6.03 4.47 -14.40
N LEU A 285 6.11 3.67 -15.47
CA LEU A 285 5.53 4.01 -16.76
C LEU A 285 4.00 4.15 -16.69
N LEU A 286 3.34 3.18 -16.04
CA LEU A 286 1.88 3.21 -15.84
C LEU A 286 1.46 4.43 -15.00
N ARG A 287 2.21 4.77 -13.94
CA ARG A 287 2.00 6.00 -13.17
C ARG A 287 2.11 7.25 -14.04
N GLY A 288 3.07 7.28 -14.96
CA GLY A 288 3.26 8.34 -15.93
C GLY A 288 2.19 8.40 -17.03
N GLY A 289 1.14 7.56 -16.98
CA GLY A 289 0.05 7.53 -17.95
C GLY A 289 0.38 6.78 -19.24
N ALA A 290 1.43 5.95 -19.25
CA ALA A 290 1.71 5.07 -20.38
C ALA A 290 0.55 4.09 -20.62
N GLN A 291 0.14 3.91 -21.86
CA GLN A 291 -0.78 2.83 -22.24
C GLN A 291 -0.16 1.47 -21.93
N SER A 292 -0.96 0.52 -21.43
CA SER A 292 -0.49 -0.78 -20.90
C SER A 292 0.46 -1.52 -21.85
N ALA A 293 0.11 -1.65 -23.13
CA ALA A 293 0.94 -2.37 -24.11
C ALA A 293 2.30 -1.69 -24.32
N GLY A 294 2.30 -0.37 -24.48
CA GLY A 294 3.52 0.42 -24.61
C GLY A 294 4.34 0.51 -23.33
N ALA A 295 3.72 0.40 -22.16
CA ALA A 295 4.40 0.31 -20.87
C ALA A 295 5.14 -1.02 -20.74
N ILE A 296 4.50 -2.14 -21.09
CA ILE A 296 5.12 -3.48 -21.11
C ILE A 296 6.29 -3.50 -22.10
N GLN A 297 6.10 -2.99 -23.31
CA GLN A 297 7.16 -2.95 -24.32
C GLN A 297 8.37 -2.14 -23.86
N ARG A 298 8.15 -0.98 -23.24
CA ARG A 298 9.25 -0.13 -22.75
C ARG A 298 9.95 -0.70 -21.52
N ALA A 299 9.20 -1.29 -20.58
CA ALA A 299 9.79 -1.85 -19.36
C ALA A 299 10.52 -3.18 -19.60
N TYR A 300 9.97 -4.03 -20.48
CA TYR A 300 10.43 -5.41 -20.66
C TYR A 300 11.03 -5.72 -22.03
N GLY A 301 10.97 -4.78 -22.99
CA GLY A 301 11.41 -5.02 -24.36
C GLY A 301 10.53 -6.01 -25.13
N MET A 302 9.30 -6.27 -24.65
CA MET A 302 8.40 -7.30 -25.19
C MET A 302 7.14 -6.71 -25.79
N THR A 303 6.85 -7.10 -27.04
CA THR A 303 5.56 -6.89 -27.68
C THR A 303 4.54 -7.94 -27.21
N LEU A 304 3.25 -7.68 -27.41
CA LEU A 304 2.19 -8.66 -27.13
C LEU A 304 2.37 -9.94 -27.95
N GLN A 305 2.89 -9.85 -29.18
CA GLN A 305 3.20 -11.01 -29.99
C GLN A 305 4.31 -11.86 -29.36
N GLN A 306 5.41 -11.23 -28.90
CA GLN A 306 6.48 -11.96 -28.20
C GLN A 306 6.00 -12.61 -26.90
N LEU A 307 5.07 -11.98 -26.17
CA LEU A 307 4.47 -12.58 -24.98
C LEU A 307 3.67 -13.86 -25.27
N THR A 308 3.12 -14.02 -26.47
CA THR A 308 2.49 -15.29 -26.89
C THR A 308 3.49 -16.40 -27.23
N GLN A 309 4.80 -16.11 -27.22
CA GLN A 309 5.86 -17.05 -27.59
C GLN A 309 6.83 -17.31 -26.43
N GLU A 310 6.96 -16.36 -25.52
CA GLU A 310 7.85 -16.42 -24.36
C GLU A 310 7.40 -17.47 -23.34
N ARG A 311 8.34 -18.27 -22.81
CA ARG A 311 8.07 -19.26 -21.75
C ARG A 311 8.20 -18.64 -20.36
#